data_AF-A0A838VCA2-F1
#
_entry.id   AF-A0A838VCA2-F1
#
_cell.length_a   1.000
_cell.length_b   1.000
_cell.length_c   1.000
_cell.angle_alpha   90.00
_cell.angle_beta   90.00
_cell.angle_gamma   90.00
#
_symmetry.space_group_name_H-M   'P 1'
#
loop_
_entity.id
_entity.type
_entity.pdbx_description
1 polymer ?
#
loop_
_entity_poly.entity_id
_entity_poly.type
_entity_poly.pdbx_seq_one_letter_code
_entity_poly.pdbx_strand_id
1 'polypeptide(L)'
;MLLRYRIDGIVSAERKVLPLRRLLHLIQRRRFAKSLFPEEPSMARRLLALRAHDAIADGASQREIAIVLFGPERVTAHWHGRSDSLRSSVRRLAKEATAMASGGYRSLLRKP
;
A
#
# COMPACT_ATOMS: atom_id res chain seq x y z
N MET A 1 -24.71 -41.05 -9.43
CA MET A 1 -24.10 -40.63 -8.15
C MET A 1 -24.38 -39.14 -7.97
N LEU A 2 -25.26 -38.77 -7.04
CA LEU A 2 -25.68 -37.37 -6.82
C LEU A 2 -24.91 -36.79 -5.63
N LEU A 3 -24.11 -35.77 -5.89
CA LEU A 3 -23.32 -35.08 -4.88
C LEU A 3 -24.15 -33.90 -4.34
N ARG A 4 -24.73 -34.05 -3.14
CA ARG A 4 -25.40 -32.94 -2.45
C ARG A 4 -24.35 -32.10 -1.74
N TYR A 5 -24.23 -30.84 -2.15
CA TYR A 5 -23.45 -29.85 -1.43
C TYR A 5 -24.39 -28.83 -0.78
N ARG A 6 -24.18 -28.58 0.51
CA ARG A 6 -24.82 -27.49 1.25
C ARG A 6 -23.82 -26.34 1.33
N ILE A 7 -24.14 -25.24 0.66
CA ILE A 7 -23.31 -24.02 0.68
C ILE A 7 -23.97 -23.05 1.65
N ASP A 8 -23.38 -22.90 2.83
CA ASP A 8 -23.75 -21.85 3.79
C ASP A 8 -22.88 -20.61 3.57
N GLY A 9 -23.41 -19.43 3.94
CA GLY A 9 -22.61 -18.20 3.95
C GLY A 9 -22.40 -17.55 2.58
N ILE A 10 -23.38 -17.62 1.67
CA ILE A 10 -23.34 -17.00 0.33
C ILE A 10 -22.88 -15.53 0.39
N VAL A 11 -23.37 -14.74 1.34
CA VAL A 11 -22.97 -13.32 1.55
C VAL A 11 -21.48 -13.17 1.93
N SER A 12 -20.91 -14.15 2.65
CA SER A 12 -19.46 -14.19 2.94
C SER A 12 -18.68 -14.70 1.72
N ALA A 13 -19.25 -15.64 0.98
CA ALA A 13 -18.65 -16.24 -0.21
C ALA A 13 -18.53 -15.22 -1.35
N GLU A 14 -19.54 -14.38 -1.59
CA GLU A 14 -19.55 -13.33 -2.61
C GLU A 14 -18.31 -12.43 -2.53
N ARG A 15 -17.99 -11.93 -1.32
CA ARG A 15 -16.78 -11.11 -1.07
C ARG A 15 -15.47 -11.86 -1.36
N LYS A 16 -15.48 -13.18 -1.26
CA LYS A 16 -14.31 -14.05 -1.48
C LYS A 16 -14.16 -14.50 -2.93
N VAL A 17 -15.18 -14.34 -3.79
CA VAL A 17 -15.14 -14.78 -5.19
C VAL A 17 -14.00 -14.12 -5.96
N LEU A 18 -13.84 -12.79 -5.86
CA LEU A 18 -12.79 -12.08 -6.59
C LEU A 18 -11.37 -12.47 -6.11
N PRO A 19 -11.06 -12.47 -4.79
CA PRO A 19 -9.81 -13.03 -4.28
C PRO A 19 -9.53 -14.47 -4.74
N LEU A 20 -10.54 -15.32 -4.76
CA LEU A 20 -10.39 -16.71 -5.21
C LEU A 20 -10.07 -16.78 -6.70
N ARG A 21 -10.77 -16.00 -7.54
CA ARG A 21 -10.46 -15.90 -8.98
C ARG A 21 -9.05 -15.38 -9.23
N ARG A 22 -8.61 -14.38 -8.47
CA ARG A 22 -7.24 -13.85 -8.49
C ARG A 22 -6.21 -14.95 -8.16
N LEU A 23 -6.44 -15.70 -7.08
CA LEU A 23 -5.56 -16.78 -6.63
C LEU A 23 -5.49 -17.92 -7.66
N LEU A 24 -6.64 -18.39 -8.14
CA LEU A 24 -6.70 -19.45 -9.16
C LEU A 24 -5.97 -19.03 -10.43
N HIS A 25 -6.16 -17.78 -10.88
CA HIS A 25 -5.45 -17.24 -12.02
C HIS A 25 -3.93 -17.23 -11.80
N LEU A 26 -3.48 -16.78 -10.63
CA LEU A 26 -2.06 -16.75 -10.28
C LEU A 26 -1.45 -18.16 -10.25
N ILE A 27 -2.14 -19.15 -9.67
CA ILE A 27 -1.66 -20.54 -9.61
C ILE A 27 -1.60 -21.15 -11.01
N GLN A 28 -2.66 -20.98 -11.81
CA GLN A 28 -2.77 -21.60 -13.14
C GLN A 28 -1.86 -20.95 -14.18
N ARG A 29 -1.70 -19.62 -14.11
CA ARG A 29 -1.05 -18.85 -15.18
C ARG A 29 0.27 -18.21 -14.75
N ARG A 30 0.62 -18.27 -13.46
CA ARG A 30 1.83 -17.66 -12.88
C ARG A 30 2.02 -16.18 -13.24
N ARG A 31 0.92 -15.47 -13.49
CA ARG A 31 0.90 -14.06 -13.90
C ARG A 31 -0.25 -13.30 -13.24
N PHE A 32 -0.11 -11.98 -13.15
CA PHE A 32 -1.16 -11.07 -12.70
C PHE A 32 -1.88 -10.47 -13.91
N ALA A 33 -3.07 -10.96 -14.24
CA ALA A 33 -3.88 -10.34 -15.28
C ALA A 33 -4.39 -8.97 -14.84
N LYS A 34 -4.08 -7.90 -15.60
CA LYS A 34 -4.51 -6.53 -15.28
C LYS A 34 -6.01 -6.39 -15.00
N SER A 35 -6.86 -7.16 -15.69
CA SER A 35 -8.31 -7.16 -15.47
C SER A 35 -8.73 -7.71 -14.09
N LEU A 36 -7.95 -8.60 -13.50
CA LEU A 36 -8.19 -9.13 -12.16
C LEU A 36 -7.47 -8.31 -11.08
N PHE A 37 -6.43 -7.55 -11.44
CA PHE A 37 -5.63 -6.75 -10.52
C PHE A 37 -5.59 -5.28 -11.02
N PRO A 38 -6.72 -4.54 -10.91
CA PRO A 38 -6.73 -3.12 -11.23
C PRO A 38 -5.80 -2.34 -10.30
N GLU A 39 -5.36 -1.17 -10.77
CA GLU A 39 -4.53 -0.28 -9.95
C GLU A 39 -5.30 0.17 -8.71
N GLU A 40 -4.68 -0.04 -7.55
CA GLU A 40 -5.18 0.43 -6.27
C GLU A 40 -4.74 1.89 -6.07
N PRO A 41 -5.66 2.87 -5.99
CA PRO A 41 -5.28 4.28 -5.85
C PRO A 41 -4.40 4.55 -4.63
N SER A 42 -4.56 3.75 -3.56
CA SER A 42 -3.75 3.85 -2.34
C SER A 42 -2.35 3.24 -2.47
N MET A 43 -2.06 2.48 -3.53
CA MET A 43 -0.79 1.75 -3.68
C MET A 43 0.40 2.69 -3.82
N ALA A 44 0.29 3.75 -4.63
CA ALA A 44 1.36 4.72 -4.81
C ALA A 44 1.80 5.33 -3.47
N ARG A 45 0.83 5.69 -2.62
CA ARG A 45 1.13 6.22 -1.29
C ARG A 45 1.72 5.18 -0.35
N ARG A 46 1.26 3.93 -0.39
CA ARG A 46 1.83 2.83 0.40
C ARG A 46 3.27 2.54 0.01
N LEU A 47 3.59 2.59 -1.28
CA LEU A 47 4.96 2.43 -1.77
C LEU A 47 5.85 3.56 -1.25
N LEU A 48 5.35 4.80 -1.25
CA LEU A 48 6.06 5.92 -0.63
C LEU A 48 6.28 5.69 0.88
N ALA A 49 5.28 5.17 1.60
CA ALA A 49 5.41 4.87 3.02
C ALA A 49 6.42 3.75 3.28
N LEU A 50 6.48 2.73 2.42
CA LEU A 50 7.48 1.67 2.49
C LEU A 50 8.90 2.22 2.26
N ARG A 51 9.11 3.01 1.21
CA ARG A 51 10.40 3.67 0.96
C ARG A 51 10.81 4.63 2.07
N ALA A 52 9.85 5.33 2.66
CA ALA A 52 10.09 6.17 3.82
C ALA A 52 10.50 5.34 5.05
N HIS A 53 9.90 4.16 5.25
CA HIS A 53 10.32 3.23 6.30
C HIS A 53 11.77 2.79 6.10
N ASP A 54 12.14 2.40 4.88
CA ASP A 54 13.51 1.97 4.57
C ASP A 54 14.51 3.09 4.87
N ALA A 55 14.22 4.32 4.43
CA ALA A 55 15.07 5.47 4.72
C ALA A 55 15.14 5.80 6.23
N ILE A 56 14.04 5.64 6.98
CA ILE A 56 14.04 5.81 8.45
C ILE A 56 14.91 4.74 9.11
N ALA A 57 14.84 3.48 8.64
CA ALA A 57 15.67 2.39 9.15
C ALA A 57 17.16 2.65 8.92
N ASP A 58 17.50 3.33 7.82
CA ASP A 58 18.85 3.80 7.50
C ASP A 58 19.28 5.07 8.28
N GLY A 59 18.41 5.60 9.16
CA GLY A 59 18.69 6.78 9.97
C GLY A 59 18.53 8.12 9.25
N ALA A 60 17.88 8.15 8.09
CA ALA A 60 17.71 9.36 7.30
C ALA A 60 16.84 10.42 8.03
N SER A 61 17.26 11.68 7.92
CA SER A 61 16.46 12.83 8.35
C SER A 61 15.24 13.04 7.45
N GLN A 62 14.26 13.83 7.92
CA GLN A 62 13.09 14.19 7.10
C GLN A 62 13.47 14.84 5.76
N ARG A 63 14.57 15.61 5.73
CA ARG A 63 15.02 16.27 4.49
C ARG A 63 15.59 15.25 3.50
N GLU A 64 16.40 14.30 3.99
CA GLU A 64 16.97 13.23 3.16
C GLU A 64 15.86 12.31 2.63
N ILE A 65 14.89 11.95 3.46
CA ILE A 65 13.68 11.22 3.03
C ILE A 65 12.97 12.00 1.90
N ALA A 66 12.82 13.31 2.06
CA ALA A 66 12.18 14.13 1.02
C ALA A 66 12.97 14.14 -0.29
N ILE A 67 14.31 14.20 -0.22
CA ILE A 67 15.19 14.21 -1.40
C ILE A 67 15.07 12.88 -2.14
N VAL A 68 15.13 11.76 -1.42
CA VAL A 68 15.02 10.41 -2.00
C VAL A 68 13.65 10.19 -2.65
N LEU A 69 12.57 10.70 -2.04
CA LEU A 69 11.20 10.46 -2.53
C LEU A 69 10.75 11.42 -3.62
N PHE A 70 11.23 12.67 -3.61
CA PHE A 70 10.68 13.75 -4.44
C PHE A 70 11.72 14.51 -5.27
N GLY A 71 13.00 14.19 -5.13
CA GLY A 71 14.10 14.82 -5.85
C GLY A 71 14.66 16.07 -5.15
N PRO A 72 15.98 16.33 -5.26
CA PRO A 72 16.65 17.45 -4.60
C PRO A 72 16.19 18.83 -5.10
N GLU A 73 15.81 18.96 -6.37
CA GLU A 73 15.35 20.22 -6.96
C GLU A 73 14.04 20.67 -6.31
N ARG A 74 13.09 19.74 -6.18
CA ARG A 74 11.78 19.99 -5.57
C ARG A 74 11.90 20.28 -4.08
N VAL A 75 12.79 19.56 -3.38
CA VAL A 75 13.07 19.85 -1.97
C VAL A 75 13.67 21.24 -1.83
N THR A 76 14.68 21.60 -2.62
CA THR A 76 15.29 22.93 -2.56
C THR A 76 14.27 24.05 -2.77
N ALA A 77 13.37 23.90 -3.75
CA ALA A 77 12.35 24.89 -4.07
C ALA A 77 11.26 25.04 -2.98
N HIS A 78 10.89 23.96 -2.29
CA HIS A 78 9.67 23.93 -1.45
C HIS A 78 9.91 23.61 0.03
N TRP A 79 11.12 23.23 0.46
CA TRP A 79 11.41 22.84 1.84
C TRP A 79 11.25 23.99 2.85
N HIS A 80 11.55 25.21 2.41
CA HIS A 80 11.39 26.45 3.17
C HIS A 80 10.33 27.37 2.58
N GLY A 81 9.49 26.84 1.68
CA GLY A 81 8.44 27.63 1.02
C GLY A 81 7.38 28.12 2.01
N ARG A 82 6.66 29.17 1.62
CA ARG A 82 5.52 29.73 2.40
C ARG A 82 4.44 28.69 2.72
N SER A 83 4.32 27.63 1.91
CA SER A 83 3.49 26.47 2.22
C SER A 83 4.37 25.33 2.76
N ASP A 84 4.23 25.02 4.05
CA ASP A 84 4.90 23.88 4.73
C ASP A 84 4.36 22.49 4.25
N SER A 85 3.86 22.43 3.01
CA SER A 85 3.11 21.32 2.46
C SER A 85 3.99 20.09 2.22
N LEU A 86 5.23 20.28 1.73
CA LEU A 86 6.15 19.19 1.45
C LEU A 86 6.66 18.55 2.74
N ARG A 87 7.14 19.35 3.69
CA ARG A 87 7.63 18.86 4.99
C ARG A 87 6.51 18.20 5.79
N SER A 88 5.32 18.81 5.83
CA SER A 88 4.15 18.20 6.46
C SER A 88 3.75 16.87 5.81
N SER A 89 3.83 16.78 4.47
CA SER A 89 3.57 15.53 3.74
C SER A 89 4.58 14.44 4.09
N VAL A 90 5.87 14.77 4.14
CA VAL A 90 6.95 13.84 4.53
C VAL A 90 6.77 13.38 5.98
N ARG A 91 6.47 14.31 6.91
CA ARG A 91 6.19 13.98 8.31
C ARG A 91 5.00 13.01 8.43
N ARG A 92 3.91 13.25 7.70
CA ARG A 92 2.75 12.34 7.68
C ARG A 92 3.12 10.97 7.11
N LEU A 93 3.95 10.94 6.08
CA LEU A 93 4.42 9.70 5.47
C LEU A 93 5.31 8.90 6.42
N ALA A 94 6.22 9.56 7.13
CA ALA A 94 7.05 8.95 8.16
C ALA A 94 6.19 8.36 9.30
N LYS A 95 5.19 9.12 9.78
CA LYS A 95 4.25 8.62 10.79
C LYS A 95 3.47 7.40 10.30
N GLU A 96 2.99 7.44 9.05
CA GLU A 96 2.29 6.33 8.41
C GLU A 96 3.20 5.09 8.29
N ALA A 97 4.45 5.28 7.85
CA ALA A 97 5.47 4.24 7.75
C ALA A 97 5.73 3.54 9.09
N THR A 98 5.97 4.32 10.15
CA THR A 98 6.18 3.78 11.51
C THR A 98 4.95 3.04 12.03
N ALA A 99 3.74 3.61 11.86
CA ALA A 99 2.50 2.97 12.30
C ALA A 99 2.23 1.66 11.55
N MET A 100 2.55 1.61 10.26
CA MET A 100 2.43 0.39 9.46
C MET A 100 3.39 -0.69 9.95
N ALA A 101 4.65 -0.34 10.20
CA ALA A 101 5.68 -1.26 10.70
C ALA A 101 5.39 -1.77 12.13
N SER A 102 4.82 -0.94 13.00
CA SER A 102 4.45 -1.30 14.38
C SER A 102 3.19 -2.19 14.49
N GLY A 103 2.73 -2.78 13.39
CA GLY A 103 1.59 -3.69 13.35
C GLY A 103 0.33 -3.12 12.68
N GLY A 104 0.34 -1.84 12.28
CA GLY A 104 -0.76 -1.20 11.55
C GLY A 104 -1.09 -1.87 10.22
N TYR A 105 -0.14 -2.60 9.62
CA TYR A 105 -0.37 -3.41 8.41
C TYR A 105 -1.52 -4.41 8.55
N ARG A 106 -1.84 -4.88 9.77
CA ARG A 106 -2.97 -5.80 10.02
C ARG A 106 -4.31 -5.18 9.63
N SER A 107 -4.43 -3.85 9.66
CA SER A 107 -5.63 -3.15 9.19
C SER A 107 -5.89 -3.36 7.70
N LEU A 108 -4.84 -3.63 6.90
CA LEU A 108 -4.98 -3.91 5.47
C LEU A 108 -5.68 -5.24 5.20
N LEU A 109 -5.56 -6.20 6.12
CA LEU A 109 -6.16 -7.53 6.02
C LEU A 109 -7.64 -7.53 6.43
N ARG A 110 -8.10 -6.45 7.07
CA ARG A 110 -9.48 -6.31 7.58
C ARG A 110 -10.36 -5.43 6.68
N LYS A 111 -9.78 -4.83 5.63
CA LYS A 111 -10.57 -4.06 4.66
C LYS A 111 -11.38 -5.04 3.78
N PRO A 112 -12.70 -4.84 3.63
CA PRO A 112 -13.55 -5.69 2.82
C PRO A 112 -13.23 -5.61 1.33
#